data_AF-A0A255UKL7-F1
#
_entry.id   AF-A0A255UKL7-F1
#
_cell.length_a   1.000
_cell.length_b   1.000
_cell.length_c   1.000
_cell.angle_alpha   90.00
_cell.angle_beta   90.00
_cell.angle_gamma   90.00
#
_symmetry.space_group_name_H-M   'P 1'
#
loop_
_entity.id
_entity.type
_entity.pdbx_description
1 polymer ?
#
loop_
_entity_poly.entity_id
_entity_poly.type
_entity_poly.pdbx_seq_one_letter_code
_entity_poly.pdbx_strand_id
1 'polypeptide(L)'
;MENCLKIYPRHGFLNTEYKVRSEKEESFTILFNGHKMFEGVVKAGETKVLPKLNVAGEYIVISNRTNERQKICVENALRLGSSDLKRAYVFDDFPYIIFVMKDRIHIYDPSIETYVYTENYLSPNDIQYITDGKLLFSTKHSDGTSLSIFNADKLCIEES
;
A
#
# COMPACT_ATOMS: atom_id res chain seq x y z
N MET A 1 -11.25 -28.25 17.12
CA MET A 1 -9.81 -27.94 17.16
C MET A 1 -9.67 -26.47 16.85
N GLU A 2 -9.09 -25.71 17.77
CA GLU A 2 -8.96 -24.26 17.60
C GLU A 2 -7.92 -23.96 16.51
N ASN A 3 -8.28 -23.11 15.56
CA ASN A 3 -7.43 -22.73 14.44
C ASN A 3 -6.23 -21.94 14.97
N CYS A 4 -5.06 -22.60 15.03
CA CYS A 4 -3.86 -22.01 15.61
C CYS A 4 -3.23 -20.98 14.67
N LEU A 5 -3.41 -21.09 13.36
CA LEU A 5 -2.82 -20.18 12.37
C LEU A 5 -3.86 -19.11 12.01
N LYS A 6 -3.51 -17.83 12.02
CA LYS A 6 -4.41 -16.75 11.63
C LYS A 6 -3.74 -15.83 10.64
N ILE A 7 -4.50 -15.36 9.66
CA ILE A 7 -4.02 -14.59 8.53
C ILE A 7 -4.76 -13.27 8.45
N TYR A 8 -4.00 -12.18 8.29
CA TYR A 8 -4.53 -10.83 8.31
C TYR A 8 -3.83 -9.94 7.27
N PRO A 9 -4.58 -9.17 6.47
CA PRO A 9 -6.02 -9.33 6.23
C PRO A 9 -6.31 -10.60 5.39
N ARG A 10 -7.59 -10.99 5.28
CA ARG A 10 -8.02 -12.07 4.36
C ARG A 10 -8.48 -11.55 2.99
N HIS A 11 -8.65 -10.24 2.86
CA HIS A 11 -9.01 -9.55 1.64
C HIS A 11 -8.15 -8.31 1.52
N GLY A 12 -7.60 -8.07 0.34
CA GLY A 12 -6.75 -6.93 0.09
C GLY A 12 -6.48 -6.73 -1.40
N PHE A 13 -5.41 -6.01 -1.68
CA PHE A 13 -5.04 -5.43 -2.96
C PHE A 13 -3.58 -5.78 -3.28
N LEU A 14 -3.10 -5.47 -4.50
CA LEU A 14 -1.74 -5.80 -4.95
C LEU A 14 -0.62 -5.18 -4.08
N ASN A 15 -0.93 -4.10 -3.37
CA ASN A 15 -0.04 -3.41 -2.43
C ASN A 15 -0.35 -3.70 -0.94
N THR A 16 -1.18 -4.70 -0.64
CA THR A 16 -1.50 -5.05 0.75
C THR A 16 -0.40 -5.90 1.37
N GLU A 17 0.04 -5.52 2.57
CA GLU A 17 0.90 -6.35 3.41
C GLU A 17 0.06 -7.41 4.13
N TYR A 18 0.41 -8.68 3.94
CA TYR A 18 -0.26 -9.80 4.59
C TYR A 18 0.62 -10.37 5.71
N LYS A 19 -0.03 -10.78 6.79
CA LYS A 19 0.62 -11.27 8.01
C LYS A 19 0.01 -12.59 8.43
N VAL A 20 0.87 -13.45 8.96
CA VAL A 20 0.49 -14.73 9.55
C VAL A 20 0.94 -14.74 11.00
N ARG A 21 0.06 -15.15 11.91
CA ARG A 21 0.33 -15.30 13.34
C ARG A 21 -0.12 -16.67 13.81
N SER A 22 0.58 -17.24 14.78
CA SER A 22 0.12 -18.43 15.48
C SER A 22 0.44 -18.40 16.97
N GLU A 23 -0.41 -19.00 17.79
CA GLU A 23 -0.16 -19.19 19.23
C GLU A 23 0.85 -20.31 19.51
N LYS A 24 1.16 -21.14 18.51
CA LYS A 24 2.15 -22.21 18.57
C LYS A 24 3.09 -22.08 17.38
N GLU A 25 4.26 -22.69 17.46
CA GLU A 25 5.10 -22.80 16.28
C GLU A 25 4.36 -23.63 15.21
N GLU A 26 4.24 -23.07 14.02
CA GLU A 26 3.44 -23.66 12.95
C GLU A 26 4.10 -23.39 11.60
N SER A 27 4.19 -24.44 10.78
CA SER A 27 4.60 -24.30 9.39
C SER A 27 3.39 -24.24 8.48
N PHE A 28 3.48 -23.47 7.40
CA PHE A 28 2.39 -23.26 6.47
C PHE A 28 2.88 -23.19 5.03
N THR A 29 1.96 -23.49 4.12
CA THR A 29 2.18 -23.47 2.68
C THR A 29 1.17 -22.55 2.03
N ILE A 30 1.60 -21.70 1.10
CA ILE A 30 0.73 -20.84 0.29
C ILE A 30 0.66 -21.38 -1.13
N LEU A 31 -0.56 -21.60 -1.62
CA LEU A 31 -0.86 -22.01 -2.98
C LEU A 31 -1.57 -20.90 -3.75
N PHE A 32 -1.28 -20.80 -5.05
CA PHE A 32 -2.02 -19.98 -6.00
C PHE A 32 -2.28 -20.82 -7.26
N ASN A 33 -3.54 -20.90 -7.71
CA ASN A 33 -3.95 -21.79 -8.81
C ASN A 33 -3.44 -23.24 -8.67
N GLY A 34 -3.39 -23.75 -7.44
CA GLY A 34 -2.90 -25.10 -7.13
C GLY A 34 -1.37 -25.25 -7.11
N HIS A 35 -0.62 -24.21 -7.48
CA HIS A 35 0.84 -24.21 -7.44
C HIS A 35 1.38 -23.65 -6.13
N LYS A 36 2.44 -24.25 -5.60
CA LYS A 36 3.12 -23.78 -4.40
C LYS A 36 3.88 -22.48 -4.69
N MET A 37 3.51 -21.42 -3.97
CA MET A 37 4.15 -20.11 -4.07
C MET A 37 5.21 -19.91 -2.98
N PHE A 38 4.89 -20.33 -1.75
CA PHE A 38 5.73 -20.05 -0.58
C PHE A 38 5.51 -21.07 0.52
N GLU A 39 6.56 -21.33 1.29
CA GLU A 39 6.50 -22.06 2.56
C GLU A 39 7.13 -21.22 3.65
N GLY A 40 6.53 -21.24 4.84
CA GLY A 40 7.02 -20.48 5.96
C GLY A 40 6.79 -21.20 7.28
N VAL A 41 7.58 -20.80 8.27
CA VAL A 41 7.35 -21.11 9.68
C VAL A 41 7.06 -19.80 10.40
N VAL A 42 6.06 -19.80 11.27
CA VAL A 42 5.78 -18.74 12.26
C VAL A 42 6.02 -19.31 13.66
N LYS A 43 6.81 -18.61 14.47
CA LYS A 43 7.07 -19.01 15.86
C LYS A 43 5.86 -18.68 16.74
N ALA A 44 5.74 -19.39 17.86
CA ALA A 44 4.67 -19.18 18.83
C ALA A 44 4.63 -17.71 19.31
N GLY A 45 3.48 -17.06 19.20
CA GLY A 45 3.25 -15.67 19.61
C GLY A 45 3.79 -14.61 18.63
N GLU A 46 4.56 -14.99 17.61
CA GLU A 46 5.13 -14.06 16.64
C GLU A 46 4.19 -13.80 15.46
N THR A 47 4.39 -12.66 14.82
CA THR A 47 3.73 -12.31 13.55
C THR A 47 4.77 -12.28 12.45
N LYS A 48 4.53 -13.03 11.39
CA LYS A 48 5.37 -13.08 10.20
C LYS A 48 4.71 -12.33 9.05
N VAL A 49 5.44 -11.38 8.46
CA VAL A 49 5.05 -10.73 7.20
C VAL A 49 5.27 -11.72 6.06
N LEU A 50 4.28 -11.85 5.18
CA LEU A 50 4.37 -12.68 3.98
C LEU A 50 5.12 -11.94 2.86
N PRO A 51 5.76 -12.67 1.94
CA PRO A 51 6.18 -12.09 0.68
C PRO A 51 5.02 -11.41 -0.05
N LYS A 52 5.31 -10.37 -0.84
CA LYS A 52 4.31 -9.62 -1.60
C LYS A 52 3.53 -10.56 -2.52
N LEU A 53 2.20 -10.53 -2.41
CA LEU A 53 1.28 -11.25 -3.29
C LEU A 53 0.94 -10.35 -4.48
N ASN A 54 1.79 -10.41 -5.51
CA ASN A 54 1.77 -9.50 -6.67
C ASN A 54 0.84 -9.93 -7.81
N VAL A 55 0.06 -10.99 -7.62
CA VAL A 55 -0.91 -11.47 -8.62
C VAL A 55 -2.29 -11.44 -8.00
N ALA A 56 -3.27 -10.88 -8.72
CA ALA A 56 -4.65 -10.89 -8.27
C ALA A 56 -5.26 -12.30 -8.29
N GLY A 57 -6.13 -12.58 -7.34
CA GLY A 57 -6.87 -13.83 -7.24
C GLY A 57 -6.92 -14.43 -5.84
N GLU A 58 -7.32 -15.69 -5.76
CA GLU A 58 -7.47 -16.42 -4.50
C GLU A 58 -6.22 -17.23 -4.19
N TYR A 59 -5.60 -16.96 -3.05
CA TYR A 59 -4.52 -17.76 -2.48
C TYR A 59 -5.07 -18.64 -1.36
N ILE A 60 -4.56 -19.87 -1.29
CA ILE A 60 -4.88 -20.82 -0.23
C ILE A 60 -3.67 -20.98 0.68
N VAL A 61 -3.85 -20.67 1.96
CA VAL A 61 -2.83 -20.91 2.99
C VAL A 61 -3.23 -22.14 3.79
N ILE A 62 -2.32 -23.09 3.89
CA ILE A 62 -2.53 -24.40 4.49
C ILE A 62 -1.61 -24.52 5.71
N SER A 63 -2.15 -24.83 6.88
CA SER A 63 -1.34 -25.27 8.02
C SER A 63 -0.83 -26.69 7.74
N ASN A 64 0.48 -26.89 7.83
CA ASN A 64 1.08 -28.20 7.59
C ASN A 64 0.84 -29.17 8.76
N ARG A 65 0.54 -28.67 9.97
CA ARG A 65 0.21 -29.52 11.14
C ARG A 65 -1.26 -29.97 11.15
N THR A 66 -2.19 -29.08 10.84
CA THR A 66 -3.64 -29.38 10.96
C THR A 66 -4.32 -29.63 9.61
N ASN A 67 -3.65 -29.38 8.48
CA ASN A 67 -4.24 -29.34 7.13
C ASN A 67 -5.39 -28.34 6.97
N GLU A 68 -5.54 -27.41 7.91
CA GLU A 68 -6.58 -26.37 7.83
C GLU A 68 -6.24 -25.37 6.72
N ARG A 69 -7.28 -24.95 5.99
CA ARG A 69 -7.15 -24.07 4.82
C ARG A 69 -7.82 -22.72 5.08
N GLN A 70 -7.10 -21.66 4.77
CA GLN A 70 -7.59 -20.28 4.83
C GLN A 70 -7.39 -19.60 3.48
N LYS A 71 -8.31 -18.72 3.13
CA LYS A 71 -8.30 -17.98 1.87
C LYS A 71 -7.78 -16.56 2.08
N ILE A 72 -6.97 -16.11 1.13
CA ILE A 72 -6.64 -14.69 0.92
C ILE A 72 -7.16 -14.32 -0.46
N CYS A 73 -7.98 -13.28 -0.55
CA CYS A 73 -8.44 -12.71 -1.82
C CYS A 73 -7.65 -11.43 -2.10
N VAL A 74 -6.96 -11.40 -3.24
CA VAL A 74 -6.22 -10.24 -3.72
C VAL A 74 -6.95 -9.64 -4.91
N GLU A 75 -7.46 -8.42 -4.76
CA GLU A 75 -8.10 -7.67 -5.84
C GLU A 75 -7.07 -7.18 -6.85
N ASN A 76 -7.47 -7.14 -8.13
CA ASN A 76 -6.66 -6.55 -9.20
C ASN A 76 -6.74 -5.02 -9.19
N ALA A 77 -6.32 -4.43 -8.09
CA ALA A 77 -6.29 -2.99 -7.88
C ALA A 77 -5.24 -2.64 -6.82
N LEU A 78 -4.91 -1.36 -6.73
CA LEU A 78 -4.08 -0.79 -5.65
C LEU A 78 -4.96 -0.04 -4.67
N ARG A 79 -4.72 -0.26 -3.37
CA ARG A 79 -5.41 0.48 -2.32
C ARG A 79 -4.68 1.78 -2.03
N LEU A 80 -5.40 2.90 -2.10
CA LEU A 80 -4.83 4.22 -1.81
C LEU A 80 -4.92 4.65 -0.33
N GLY A 81 -5.20 3.70 0.57
CA GLY A 81 -5.41 3.96 2.00
C GLY A 81 -6.88 4.07 2.40
N SER A 82 -7.15 4.77 3.50
CA SER A 82 -8.49 5.04 4.03
C SER A 82 -8.55 6.49 4.50
N SER A 83 -9.02 7.37 3.62
CA SER A 83 -9.25 8.79 3.86
C SER A 83 -10.17 9.34 2.77
N ASP A 84 -10.64 10.57 2.92
CA ASP A 84 -11.45 11.23 1.90
C ASP A 84 -10.53 11.80 0.80
N LEU A 85 -10.73 11.37 -0.44
CA LEU A 85 -10.05 11.97 -1.58
C LEU A 85 -10.57 13.40 -1.80
N LYS A 86 -9.69 14.39 -1.75
CA LYS A 86 -10.04 15.79 -2.09
C LYS A 86 -9.98 16.00 -3.60
N ARG A 87 -8.83 15.68 -4.20
CA ARG A 87 -8.53 15.90 -5.62
C ARG A 87 -7.45 14.93 -6.11
N ALA A 88 -7.44 14.66 -7.40
CA ALA A 88 -6.36 13.98 -8.09
C ALA A 88 -5.85 14.85 -9.24
N TYR A 89 -4.54 14.83 -9.49
CA TYR A 89 -3.90 15.60 -10.55
C TYR A 89 -3.06 14.69 -11.44
N VAL A 90 -3.18 14.92 -12.74
CA VAL A 90 -2.31 14.41 -13.78
C VAL A 90 -1.93 15.63 -14.61
N PHE A 91 -0.64 15.81 -14.86
CA PHE A 91 -0.13 16.89 -15.71
C PHE A 91 0.64 16.28 -16.87
N ASP A 92 0.53 16.87 -18.06
CA ASP A 92 1.14 16.31 -19.28
C ASP A 92 2.66 16.18 -19.16
N ASP A 93 3.32 17.17 -18.54
CA ASP A 93 4.78 17.25 -18.37
C ASP A 93 5.26 16.81 -16.97
N PHE A 94 4.46 15.98 -16.28
CA PHE A 94 4.80 15.45 -14.96
C PHE A 94 4.55 13.94 -14.90
N PRO A 95 5.57 13.11 -14.62
CA PRO A 95 5.46 11.65 -14.79
C PRO A 95 4.61 10.96 -13.71
N TYR A 96 4.25 11.67 -12.64
CA TYR A 96 3.57 11.11 -11.49
C TYR A 96 2.11 11.54 -11.40
N ILE A 97 1.29 10.68 -10.79
CA ILE A 97 -0.10 11.00 -10.41
C ILE A 97 -0.08 11.49 -8.97
N ILE A 98 -0.74 12.62 -8.71
CA ILE A 98 -0.83 13.17 -7.34
C ILE A 98 -2.23 12.95 -6.80
N PHE A 99 -2.34 12.24 -5.68
CA PHE A 99 -3.58 12.13 -4.92
C PHE A 99 -3.51 13.01 -3.69
N VAL A 100 -4.41 13.99 -3.59
CA VAL A 100 -4.56 14.81 -2.40
C VAL A 100 -5.73 14.27 -1.60
N MET A 101 -5.42 13.66 -0.46
CA MET A 101 -6.40 13.18 0.51
C MET A 101 -6.66 14.26 1.56
N LYS A 102 -7.67 14.08 2.40
CA LYS A 102 -8.01 15.01 3.50
C LYS A 102 -6.85 15.28 4.44
N ASP A 103 -6.08 14.25 4.74
CA ASP A 103 -5.03 14.23 5.75
C ASP A 103 -3.63 14.11 5.17
N ARG A 104 -3.48 13.79 3.88
CA ARG A 104 -2.16 13.48 3.29
C ARG A 104 -2.10 13.74 1.80
N ILE A 105 -0.90 13.71 1.25
CA ILE A 105 -0.65 13.67 -0.20
C ILE A 105 0.07 12.38 -0.55
N HIS A 106 -0.27 11.79 -1.69
CA HIS A 106 0.46 10.70 -2.31
C HIS A 106 0.94 11.10 -3.69
N ILE A 107 2.19 10.78 -4.00
CA ILE A 107 2.73 10.85 -5.36
C ILE A 107 2.97 9.42 -5.82
N TYR A 108 2.29 9.05 -6.88
CA TYR A 108 2.27 7.71 -7.44
C TYR A 108 2.99 7.67 -8.78
N ASP A 109 3.91 6.72 -8.91
CA ASP A 109 4.58 6.43 -10.17
C ASP A 109 3.88 5.30 -10.91
N PRO A 110 3.19 5.60 -12.03
CA PRO A 110 2.52 4.59 -12.82
C PRO A 110 3.48 3.62 -13.53
N SER A 111 4.76 3.95 -13.69
CA SER A 111 5.74 3.11 -14.39
C SER A 111 6.21 1.92 -13.56
N ILE A 112 6.25 2.07 -12.23
CA ILE A 112 6.66 1.03 -11.27
C ILE A 112 5.52 0.61 -10.32
N GLU A 113 4.32 1.11 -10.59
CA GLU A 113 3.07 0.82 -9.88
C GLU A 113 3.15 0.97 -8.35
N THR A 114 3.78 2.05 -7.88
CA THR A 114 3.95 2.29 -6.44
C THR A 114 3.92 3.78 -6.09
N TYR A 115 3.69 4.06 -4.80
CA TYR A 115 3.91 5.39 -4.26
C TYR A 115 5.40 5.67 -4.11
N VAL A 116 5.85 6.80 -4.65
CA VAL A 116 7.21 7.32 -4.48
C VAL A 116 7.29 8.37 -3.38
N TYR A 117 6.13 8.88 -2.92
CA TYR A 117 6.06 9.79 -1.79
C TYR A 117 4.70 9.69 -1.08
N THR A 118 4.72 9.77 0.26
CA THR A 118 3.52 9.91 1.09
C THR A 118 3.85 10.82 2.27
N GLU A 119 3.10 11.91 2.42
CA GLU A 119 3.28 12.85 3.54
C GLU A 119 1.94 13.15 4.22
N ASN A 120 1.90 12.89 5.54
CA ASN A 120 0.69 12.89 6.36
C ASN A 120 0.33 14.27 6.92
N TYR A 121 1.10 15.32 6.62
CA TYR A 121 0.79 16.69 7.07
C TYR A 121 0.62 17.68 5.92
N LEU A 122 0.70 17.21 4.66
CA LEU A 122 0.60 18.04 3.48
C LEU A 122 -0.69 17.71 2.71
N SER A 123 -1.70 18.58 2.83
CA SER A 123 -2.97 18.45 2.11
C SER A 123 -3.39 19.80 1.49
N PRO A 124 -2.72 20.24 0.41
CA PRO A 124 -3.02 21.51 -0.24
C PRO A 124 -4.47 21.55 -0.75
N ASN A 125 -5.03 22.74 -0.92
CA ASN A 125 -6.33 22.92 -1.56
C ASN A 125 -6.23 22.82 -3.08
N ASP A 126 -5.12 23.29 -3.65
CA ASP A 126 -4.86 23.24 -5.08
C ASP A 126 -3.37 22.99 -5.39
N ILE A 127 -3.10 22.36 -6.53
CA ILE A 127 -1.74 22.13 -7.04
C ILE A 127 -1.70 22.57 -8.50
N GLN A 128 -0.67 23.34 -8.84
CA GLN A 128 -0.38 23.73 -10.22
C GLN A 128 1.02 23.26 -10.60
N TYR A 129 1.16 22.70 -11.80
CA TYR A 129 2.47 22.46 -12.39
C TYR A 129 3.05 23.77 -12.91
N ILE A 130 4.32 24.04 -12.59
CA ILE A 130 5.04 25.21 -13.07
C ILE A 130 5.94 24.82 -14.25
N THR A 131 7.12 24.24 -13.94
CA THR A 131 8.12 23.79 -14.91
C THR A 131 9.19 22.97 -14.18
N ASP A 132 9.87 22.07 -14.89
CA ASP A 132 11.01 21.28 -14.39
C ASP A 132 10.72 20.60 -13.04
N GLY A 133 9.60 19.88 -12.96
CA GLY A 133 9.21 19.14 -11.76
C GLY A 133 8.80 20.02 -10.56
N LYS A 134 8.64 21.34 -10.75
CA LYS A 134 8.20 22.26 -9.69
C LYS A 134 6.68 22.37 -9.65
N LEU A 135 6.14 22.22 -8.46
CA LEU A 135 4.71 22.29 -8.17
C LEU A 135 4.42 23.46 -7.23
N LEU A 136 3.42 24.27 -7.56
CA LEU A 136 2.90 25.30 -6.67
C LEU A 136 1.75 24.73 -5.85
N PHE A 137 1.91 24.73 -4.53
CA PHE A 137 0.89 24.28 -3.60
C PHE A 137 0.18 25.51 -3.03
N SER A 138 -1.15 25.50 -3.07
CA SER A 138 -1.99 26.55 -2.50
C SER A 138 -2.81 26.01 -1.34
N THR A 139 -2.68 26.59 -0.16
CA THR A 139 -3.43 26.21 1.04
C THR A 139 -4.24 27.40 1.55
N LYS A 140 -5.57 27.24 1.60
CA LYS A 140 -6.49 28.27 2.09
C LYS A 140 -6.59 28.18 3.61
N HIS A 141 -6.42 29.33 4.25
CA HIS A 141 -6.61 29.56 5.68
C HIS A 141 -7.73 30.59 5.88
N SER A 142 -8.12 30.84 7.13
CA SER A 142 -9.17 31.82 7.45
C SER A 142 -8.81 33.26 7.05
N ASP A 143 -7.52 33.57 7.01
CA ASP A 143 -6.94 34.91 6.82
C ASP A 143 -6.26 35.09 5.45
N GLY A 144 -6.21 34.07 4.61
CA GLY A 144 -5.56 34.15 3.30
C GLY A 144 -5.25 32.82 2.65
N THR A 145 -4.36 32.84 1.66
CA THR A 145 -3.84 31.64 0.99
C THR A 145 -2.32 31.61 1.13
N SER A 146 -1.81 30.54 1.70
CA SER A 146 -0.37 30.25 1.72
C SER A 146 0.04 29.57 0.42
N LEU A 147 1.19 29.98 -0.12
CA LEU A 147 1.76 29.48 -1.36
C LEU A 147 3.17 28.93 -1.12
N SER A 148 3.42 27.71 -1.58
CA SER A 148 4.71 27.04 -1.43
C SER A 148 5.10 26.35 -2.74
N ILE A 149 6.37 26.46 -3.14
CA ILE A 149 6.91 25.75 -4.29
C ILE A 149 7.62 24.50 -3.82
N PHE A 150 7.23 23.35 -4.36
CA PHE A 150 7.84 22.06 -4.10
C PHE A 150 8.57 21.56 -5.35
N ASN A 151 9.71 20.90 -5.15
CA ASN A 151 10.37 20.15 -6.21
C ASN A 151 10.03 18.67 -6.03
N ALA A 152 9.31 18.09 -6.99
CA ALA A 152 8.88 16.70 -6.93
C ALA A 152 10.05 15.72 -6.83
N ASP A 153 11.17 15.98 -7.50
CA ASP A 153 12.35 15.12 -7.44
C ASP A 153 12.96 15.08 -6.03
N LYS A 154 12.75 16.15 -5.24
CA LYS A 154 13.17 16.20 -3.84
C LYS A 154 12.12 15.64 -2.87
N LEU A 155 10.87 15.50 -3.32
CA LEU A 155 9.82 14.84 -2.55
C LEU A 155 9.90 13.31 -2.72
N CYS A 156 10.34 12.82 -3.88
CA CYS A 156 10.38 11.39 -4.19
C CYS A 156 11.64 10.66 -3.70
N ILE A 157 12.51 11.32 -2.92
CA ILE A 157 13.70 10.70 -2.32
C ILE A 157 13.48 10.68 -0.79
N GLU A 158 12.92 9.59 -0.28
CA GLU A 158 13.33 9.16 1.06
C GLU A 158 14.66 8.42 0.90
N GLU A 159 15.67 8.88 1.65
CA GLU A 159 16.93 8.17 1.79
C GLU A 159 16.68 6.74 2.31
N SER A 160 17.49 5.83 1.75
CA SER A 160 17.69 4.42 2.05
C SER A 160 17.54 3.98 3.50
#